data_AF-A0AA38P7H2-F1
#
_entry.id   AF-A0AA38P7H2-F1
#
_cell.length_a   1.000
_cell.length_b   1.000
_cell.length_c   1.000
_cell.angle_alpha   90.00
_cell.angle_beta   90.00
_cell.angle_gamma   90.00
#
_symmetry.space_group_name_H-M   'P 1'
#
loop_
_entity.id
_entity.type
_entity.pdbx_description
1 polymer ?
#
loop_
_entity_poly.entity_id
_entity_poly.type
_entity_poly.pdbx_seq_one_letter_code
_entity_poly.pdbx_strand_id
1 'polypeptide(L)'
;MSILQGYVDRRVLLILQDGRAIVGVMAGFDQKHNVVLSDSKERVYSMDEGVEEIPLGLYLVKGDMIILIGELDETLDKAVDLSSIRAEPIPPIRY
;
A
#
# COMPACT_ATOMS: atom_id res chain seq x y z
N MET A 1 6.40 12.79 -19.17
CA MET A 1 6.47 11.45 -18.53
C MET A 1 5.66 11.50 -17.25
N SER A 2 4.78 10.53 -17.03
CA SER A 2 4.05 10.44 -15.76
C SER A 2 5.01 10.11 -14.63
N ILE A 3 4.84 10.74 -13.47
CA ILE A 3 5.65 10.48 -12.27
C ILE A 3 5.50 9.02 -11.83
N LEU A 4 4.34 8.40 -12.10
CA LEU A 4 4.08 6.99 -11.77
C LEU A 4 4.90 5.98 -12.57
N GLN A 5 5.43 6.38 -13.74
CA GLN A 5 6.24 5.48 -14.57
C GLN A 5 7.48 4.95 -13.82
N GLY A 6 8.04 5.75 -12.90
CA GLY A 6 9.20 5.35 -12.11
C GLY A 6 8.92 4.26 -11.08
N TYR A 7 7.64 4.02 -10.75
CA TYR A 7 7.22 3.07 -9.72
C TYR A 7 6.85 1.70 -10.30
N VAL A 8 6.73 1.57 -11.62
CA VAL A 8 6.45 0.28 -12.27
C VAL A 8 7.56 -0.73 -11.93
N ASP A 9 7.15 -1.97 -11.66
CA ASP A 9 8.00 -3.07 -11.19
C ASP A 9 8.69 -2.84 -9.84
N ARG A 10 8.32 -1.78 -9.10
CA ARG A 10 8.80 -1.53 -7.73
C ARG A 10 7.78 -1.92 -6.69
N ARG A 11 8.27 -2.29 -5.50
CA ARG A 11 7.43 -2.46 -4.30
C ARG A 11 6.95 -1.09 -3.84
N VAL A 12 5.65 -0.92 -3.71
CA VAL A 12 5.03 0.35 -3.29
C VAL A 12 4.06 0.13 -2.14
N LEU A 13 3.94 1.15 -1.29
CA LEU A 13 2.89 1.34 -0.32
C LEU A 13 1.83 2.29 -0.89
N LEU A 14 0.58 1.85 -0.87
CA LEU A 14 -0.60 2.63 -1.18
C LEU A 14 -1.36 2.92 0.11
N ILE A 15 -1.74 4.18 0.30
CA ILE A 15 -2.70 4.58 1.34
C ILE A 15 -3.99 5.01 0.64
N LEU A 16 -5.11 4.39 1.06
CA LEU A 16 -6.42 4.61 0.49
C LEU A 16 -7.27 5.57 1.34
N GLN A 17 -8.31 6.14 0.73
CA GLN A 17 -9.24 7.08 1.38
C GLN A 17 -9.95 6.52 2.62
N ASP A 18 -10.15 5.21 2.68
CA ASP A 18 -10.75 4.52 3.82
C ASP A 18 -9.74 4.21 4.95
N GLY A 19 -8.48 4.63 4.81
CA GLY A 19 -7.42 4.42 5.79
C GLY A 19 -6.64 3.12 5.60
N ARG A 20 -6.97 2.31 4.57
CA ARG A 20 -6.27 1.04 4.31
C ARG A 20 -4.87 1.27 3.77
N ALA A 21 -3.94 0.45 4.23
CA ALA A 21 -2.56 0.42 3.77
C ALA A 21 -2.29 -0.85 2.98
N ILE A 22 -1.95 -0.71 1.70
CA ILE A 22 -1.72 -1.85 0.81
C ILE A 22 -0.30 -1.81 0.27
N VAL A 23 0.43 -2.89 0.45
CA VAL A 23 1.78 -3.06 -0.09
C VAL A 23 1.73 -4.05 -1.23
N GLY A 24 2.37 -3.75 -2.36
CA GLY A 24 2.46 -4.67 -3.49
C GLY A 24 3.48 -4.21 -4.52
N VAL A 25 3.70 -5.01 -5.56
CA VAL A 25 4.52 -4.60 -6.71
C VAL A 25 3.63 -3.92 -7.74
N MET A 26 3.97 -2.70 -8.16
CA MET A 26 3.18 -1.99 -9.17
C MET A 26 3.37 -2.62 -10.55
N ALA A 27 2.36 -3.34 -11.02
CA ALA A 27 2.37 -3.96 -12.34
C ALA A 27 2.01 -2.97 -13.46
N GLY A 28 1.28 -1.90 -13.14
CA GLY A 28 0.93 -0.87 -14.11
C GLY A 28 -0.06 0.15 -13.58
N PHE A 29 -0.28 1.19 -14.38
CA PHE A 29 -1.23 2.26 -14.11
C PHE A 29 -1.86 2.79 -15.40
N ASP A 30 -2.95 3.53 -15.29
CA ASP A 30 -3.59 4.23 -16.41
C ASP A 30 -3.61 5.76 -16.24
N GLN A 31 -4.18 6.47 -17.22
CA GLN A 31 -4.29 7.94 -17.21
C GLN A 31 -5.22 8.49 -16.10
N LYS A 32 -6.04 7.64 -15.49
CA LYS A 32 -6.91 7.98 -14.35
C LYS A 32 -6.26 7.62 -13.01
N HIS A 33 -4.99 7.22 -13.03
CA HIS A 33 -4.25 6.75 -11.87
C HIS A 33 -4.85 5.50 -11.22
N ASN A 34 -5.63 4.70 -11.96
CA ASN A 34 -5.94 3.35 -11.51
C ASN A 34 -4.64 2.55 -11.49
N VAL A 35 -4.40 1.79 -10.43
CA VAL A 35 -3.14 1.05 -10.22
C VAL A 35 -3.44 -0.43 -10.09
N VAL A 36 -2.65 -1.24 -10.79
CA VAL A 36 -2.64 -2.70 -10.63
C VAL A 36 -1.44 -3.07 -9.78
N LEU A 37 -1.69 -3.77 -8.68
CA LEU A 37 -0.67 -4.37 -7.84
C LEU A 37 -0.65 -5.89 -8.02
N SER A 38 0.53 -6.47 -8.07
CA SER A 38 0.77 -7.90 -7.89
C SER A 38 1.42 -8.18 -6.54
N ASP A 39 1.29 -9.42 -6.07
CA ASP A 39 1.79 -9.87 -4.75
C ASP A 39 1.43 -8.89 -3.61
N SER A 40 0.19 -8.41 -3.66
CA SER A 40 -0.30 -7.39 -2.76
C SER A 40 -0.75 -7.98 -1.43
N LYS A 41 -0.53 -7.20 -0.38
CA LYS A 41 -0.88 -7.49 1.00
C LYS A 41 -1.45 -6.24 1.63
N GLU A 42 -2.51 -6.38 2.41
CA GLU A 42 -3.00 -5.31 3.26
C GLU A 42 -2.31 -5.37 4.62
N ARG A 43 -1.81 -4.22 5.10
CA ARG A 43 -1.27 -4.05 6.44
C ARG A 43 -2.33 -3.47 7.34
N VAL A 44 -2.77 -4.27 8.31
CA VAL A 44 -3.75 -3.85 9.32
C VAL A 44 -3.00 -3.45 10.58
N TYR A 45 -3.12 -2.18 10.97
CA TYR A 45 -2.49 -1.64 12.17
C TYR A 45 -3.49 -1.65 13.33
N SER A 46 -3.04 -2.09 14.50
CA SER A 46 -3.83 -2.11 15.73
C SER A 46 -2.97 -1.68 16.92
N MET A 47 -3.63 -1.18 17.98
CA MET A 47 -2.99 -0.93 19.27
C MET A 47 -2.90 -2.19 20.14
N ASP A 48 -3.76 -3.18 19.89
CA ASP A 48 -3.85 -4.40 20.67
C ASP A 48 -2.91 -5.49 20.12
N GLU A 49 -2.89 -5.64 18.80
CA GLU A 49 -2.16 -6.69 18.09
C GLU A 49 -1.10 -6.13 17.13
N GLY A 50 -0.14 -6.98 16.75
CA GLY A 50 0.89 -6.62 15.78
C GLY A 50 0.31 -6.35 14.42
N VAL A 51 1.12 -5.72 13.56
CA VAL A 51 0.68 -5.46 12.19
C VAL A 51 0.42 -6.78 11.50
N GLU A 52 -0.82 -6.99 11.08
CA GLU A 52 -1.24 -8.17 10.33
C GLU A 52 -1.08 -7.91 8.83
N GLU A 53 -0.52 -8.89 8.10
CA GLU A 53 -0.44 -8.85 6.65
C GLU A 53 -1.45 -9.82 6.01
N ILE A 54 -2.52 -9.27 5.43
CA ILE A 54 -3.56 -10.05 4.76
C ILE A 54 -3.22 -10.15 3.25
N PRO A 55 -2.98 -11.35 2.69
CA PRO A 55 -2.66 -11.49 1.28
C PRO A 55 -3.88 -11.20 0.38
N LEU A 56 -3.68 -10.31 -0.59
CA LEU A 56 -4.69 -9.93 -1.60
C LEU A 56 -4.34 -10.47 -2.99
N GLY A 57 -3.06 -10.73 -3.27
CA GLY A 57 -2.59 -11.26 -4.56
C GLY A 57 -2.60 -10.19 -5.65
N LEU A 58 -3.39 -10.37 -6.70
CA LEU A 58 -3.58 -9.36 -7.75
C LEU A 58 -4.70 -8.41 -7.33
N TYR A 59 -4.40 -7.12 -7.21
CA TYR A 59 -5.34 -6.14 -6.67
C TYR A 59 -5.39 -4.89 -7.54
N LEU A 60 -6.59 -4.53 -8.01
CA LEU A 60 -6.84 -3.33 -8.80
C LEU A 60 -7.41 -2.24 -7.88
N VAL A 61 -6.70 -1.12 -7.80
CA VAL A 61 -7.12 0.05 -7.03
C VAL A 61 -7.60 1.14 -7.97
N LYS A 62 -8.78 1.70 -7.68
CA LYS A 62 -9.33 2.83 -8.41
C LYS A 62 -8.61 4.11 -8.01
N GLY A 63 -8.20 4.92 -8.99
CA GLY A 63 -7.30 6.06 -8.76
C GLY A 63 -7.87 7.16 -7.88
N ASP A 64 -9.19 7.32 -7.83
CA ASP A 64 -9.85 8.27 -6.93
C ASP A 64 -9.78 7.85 -5.45
N MET A 65 -9.62 6.56 -5.16
CA MET A 65 -9.45 6.04 -3.81
C MET A 65 -8.02 6.20 -3.27
N ILE A 66 -7.05 6.54 -4.12
CA ILE A 66 -5.63 6.60 -3.76
C ILE A 66 -5.32 7.98 -3.19
N ILE A 67 -4.78 8.02 -1.96
CA ILE A 67 -4.25 9.24 -1.35
C ILE A 67 -2.76 9.41 -1.70
N LEU A 68 -2.00 8.34 -1.52
CA LEU A 68 -0.54 8.35 -1.65
C LEU A 68 -0.03 7.03 -2.21
N ILE A 69 1.05 7.15 -3.01
CA ILE A 69 1.90 6.06 -3.46
C ILE A 69 3.33 6.37 -3.01
N GLY A 70 3.95 5.47 -2.23
CA GLY A 70 5.34 5.58 -1.81
C GLY A 70 6.12 4.34 -2.21
N GLU A 71 7.33 4.51 -2.76
CA GLU A 71 8.25 3.39 -2.99
C GLU A 71 8.77 2.87 -1.64
N LEU A 72 8.81 1.55 -1.49
CA LEU A 72 9.37 0.89 -0.33
C LEU A 72 10.75 0.31 -0.66
N ASP A 73 11.69 0.50 0.25
CA ASP A 73 12.94 -0.26 0.24
C ASP A 73 12.67 -1.65 0.81
N GLU A 74 12.74 -2.67 -0.05
CA GLU A 74 12.47 -4.06 0.34
C GLU A 74 13.41 -4.59 1.41
N THR A 75 14.66 -4.12 1.45
CA THR A 75 15.65 -4.62 2.41
C THR A 75 15.35 -4.11 3.80
N LEU A 76 15.01 -2.83 3.91
CA LEU A 76 14.57 -2.22 5.16
C LEU A 76 13.22 -2.78 5.61
N ASP A 77 12.27 -2.92 4.69
CA ASP A 77 10.93 -3.44 5.01
C ASP A 77 10.98 -4.88 5.56
N LYS A 78 11.83 -5.74 5.00
CA LYS A 78 12.05 -7.12 5.50
C LYS A 78 12.82 -7.18 6.82
N ALA A 79 13.60 -6.15 7.15
CA ALA A 79 14.35 -6.08 8.41
C ALA A 79 13.50 -5.61 9.59
N VAL A 80 12.33 -5.01 9.32
CA VAL A 80 11.40 -4.52 10.34
C VAL A 80 10.51 -5.66 10.83
N ASP A 81 10.48 -5.89 12.14
CA ASP A 81 9.54 -6.82 12.76
C ASP A 81 8.16 -6.17 12.92
N LEU A 82 7.32 -6.33 11.90
CA LEU A 82 5.94 -5.83 11.86
C LEU A 82 5.07 -6.34 13.02
N SER A 83 5.34 -7.55 13.52
CA SER A 83 4.56 -8.16 14.61
C SER A 83 4.76 -7.43 15.96
N SER A 84 5.86 -6.70 16.09
CA SER A 84 6.20 -5.90 17.28
C SER A 84 5.61 -4.49 17.25
N ILE A 85 5.16 -4.01 16.08
CA ILE A 85 4.64 -2.65 15.90
C ILE A 85 3.20 -2.57 16.42
N ARG A 86 2.89 -1.49 17.13
CA ARG A 86 1.54 -1.11 17.57
C ARG A 86 1.28 0.32 17.14
N ALA A 87 0.19 0.53 16.41
CA ALA A 87 -0.18 1.85 15.91
C ALA A 87 -1.69 1.95 15.71
N GLU A 88 -2.22 3.16 15.86
CA GLU A 88 -3.62 3.42 15.56
C GLU A 88 -3.88 3.28 14.04
N PRO A 89 -5.05 2.74 13.64
CA PRO A 89 -5.45 2.74 12.23
C PRO A 89 -5.48 4.16 11.66
N ILE A 90 -5.11 4.29 10.39
CA ILE A 90 -5.21 5.59 9.70
C ILE A 90 -6.69 5.96 9.59
N PRO A 91 -7.10 7.16 10.03
CA PRO A 91 -8.48 7.58 9.93
C PRO A 91 -8.88 7.78 8.46
N PRO A 92 -10.12 7.46 8.07
CA PRO A 92 -10.61 7.73 6.73
C PRO A 92 -10.71 9.25 6.48
N ILE A 93 -10.53 9.66 5.23
CA ILE A 93 -10.76 11.06 4.83
C ILE A 93 -12.24 11.39 4.98
N ARG A 94 -12.53 12.47 5.73
CA ARG A 94 -13.86 13.06 5.84
C ARG A 94 -13.86 14.37 5.05
N TYR A 95 -14.81 14.51 4.13
CA TYR A 95 -15.07 15.73 3.36
C TYR A 95 -16.02 16.66 4.09
#